data_AF-A0A1F9AH06-F1
#
_entry.id   AF-A0A1F9AH06-F1
#
_cell.length_a   1.000
_cell.length_b   1.000
_cell.length_c   1.000
_cell.angle_alpha   90.00
_cell.angle_beta   90.00
_cell.angle_gamma   90.00
#
_symmetry.space_group_name_H-M   'P 1'
#
loop_
_entity.id
_entity.type
_entity.pdbx_description
1 polymer ?
#
loop_
_entity_poly.entity_id
_entity_poly.type
_entity_poly.pdbx_seq_one_letter_code
_entity_poly.pdbx_strand_id
1 'polypeptide(L)'
;MNFSREFGLRPDIVEKDYVLGWLLAGIFNHSALKLKWVFKGGTCLKKCFFETYRFSEDLDFTVIDSEHIREAFLKNAFAEIAAWVYDQCGIEIPTDTIRFEVYENPRGRHSVEGRIEYRGPMQQRGSLPRIKLDITDDEALVLEPIVCEVHHPYSDSPSEGIQARCYAYEELFAEKIRALAERERPRDLYDVIHLYRHGDINPDRSLVATTLDAKCRFKGIDVPTVLLLENKPERVELESEWVNMLAHQLPVLPPFDQFWQELPQVFAWLSGEAATIESTPYPAQAGEDLAWRPPSWAQPWGQKIPLEVIRFAAANHLCVDLAYQRSQRLIEPYSLRRTKDGNLLLHAIRHASGEHRAYRVDQIEGASVTDIPFIPKYAIELTPAGPLHAPSTQRTSHSPGRPLSGRGPVRSIKSHHGPLYVIECYACGKRFTHEKYNMKLSKHKDKQGHPCYGRMGHLIDTKWS
;
A
#
# COMPACT_ATOMS: atom_id res chain seq x y z
N MET A 1 -1.31 -21.84 -9.35
CA MET A 1 -0.48 -22.05 -10.56
C MET A 1 -0.70 -21.00 -11.67
N ASN A 2 -1.80 -20.25 -11.72
CA ASN A 2 -1.99 -19.19 -12.74
C ASN A 2 -1.16 -17.91 -12.47
N PHE A 3 -0.98 -17.53 -11.20
CA PHE A 3 -0.31 -16.29 -10.79
C PHE A 3 1.17 -16.18 -11.24
N SER A 4 1.96 -17.26 -11.16
CA SER A 4 3.36 -17.27 -11.61
C SER A 4 3.50 -16.99 -13.11
N ARG A 5 2.56 -17.46 -13.94
CA ARG A 5 2.55 -17.19 -15.39
C ARG A 5 2.06 -15.78 -15.71
N GLU A 6 1.08 -15.28 -14.96
CA GLU A 6 0.51 -13.93 -15.15
C GLU A 6 1.50 -12.82 -14.77
N PHE A 7 2.35 -13.05 -13.77
CA PHE A 7 3.34 -12.07 -13.33
C PHE A 7 4.76 -12.35 -13.86
N GLY A 8 4.97 -13.49 -14.55
CA GLY A 8 6.30 -13.90 -15.01
C GLY A 8 7.28 -14.19 -13.89
N LEU A 9 6.79 -14.55 -12.70
CA LEU A 9 7.62 -14.74 -11.50
C LEU A 9 7.91 -16.19 -11.24
N ARG A 10 9.05 -16.44 -10.59
CA ARG A 10 9.38 -17.77 -10.10
C ARG A 10 8.37 -18.21 -9.04
N PRO A 11 7.97 -19.50 -9.01
CA PRO A 11 7.00 -20.02 -8.05
C PRO A 11 7.36 -19.77 -6.58
N ASP A 12 8.65 -19.80 -6.23
CA ASP A 12 9.13 -19.56 -4.87
C ASP A 12 8.90 -18.12 -4.40
N ILE A 13 8.99 -17.13 -5.30
CA ILE A 13 8.67 -15.72 -4.99
C ILE A 13 7.17 -15.58 -4.72
N VAL A 14 6.34 -16.26 -5.51
CA VAL A 14 4.87 -16.23 -5.34
C VAL A 14 4.45 -16.89 -4.03
N GLU A 15 5.09 -18.01 -3.65
CA GLU A 15 4.85 -18.64 -2.35
C GLU A 15 5.26 -17.72 -1.20
N LYS A 16 6.42 -17.07 -1.30
CA LYS A 16 6.87 -16.15 -0.26
C LYS A 16 5.94 -14.94 -0.13
N ASP A 17 5.46 -14.38 -1.23
CA ASP A 17 4.47 -13.31 -1.23
C ASP A 17 3.16 -13.72 -0.52
N TYR A 18 2.69 -14.94 -0.79
CA TYR A 18 1.54 -15.56 -0.14
C TYR A 18 1.73 -15.66 1.38
N VAL A 19 2.86 -16.21 1.84
CA VAL A 19 3.15 -16.39 3.27
C VAL A 19 3.30 -15.05 3.99
N LEU A 20 3.90 -14.05 3.34
CA LEU A 20 3.98 -12.68 3.89
C LEU A 20 2.59 -12.10 4.19
N GLY A 21 1.59 -12.35 3.34
CA GLY A 21 0.22 -11.91 3.57
C GLY A 21 -0.39 -12.54 4.83
N TRP A 22 -0.26 -13.85 4.99
CA TRP A 22 -0.75 -14.56 6.17
C TRP A 22 -0.01 -14.19 7.45
N LEU A 23 1.30 -13.96 7.38
CA LEU A 23 2.07 -13.50 8.55
C LEU A 23 1.64 -12.09 8.97
N LEU A 24 1.40 -11.18 8.03
CA LEU A 24 0.82 -9.86 8.30
C LEU A 24 -0.58 -9.96 8.94
N ALA A 25 -1.42 -10.87 8.45
CA ALA A 25 -2.72 -11.16 9.05
C ALA A 25 -2.59 -11.61 10.51
N GLY A 26 -1.64 -12.49 10.80
CA GLY A 26 -1.36 -12.95 12.15
C GLY A 26 -0.90 -11.83 13.08
N ILE A 27 0.03 -10.99 12.62
CA ILE A 27 0.51 -9.82 13.37
C ILE A 27 -0.63 -8.83 13.65
N PHE A 28 -1.49 -8.56 12.66
CA PHE A 28 -2.60 -7.62 12.81
C PHE A 28 -3.75 -8.17 13.67
N ASN A 29 -3.93 -9.48 13.75
CA ASN A 29 -4.94 -10.11 14.61
C ASN A 29 -4.43 -10.40 16.03
N HIS A 30 -3.12 -10.36 16.26
CA HIS A 30 -2.55 -10.55 17.58
C HIS A 30 -2.83 -9.36 18.51
N SER A 31 -3.51 -9.62 19.63
CA SER A 31 -4.02 -8.60 20.56
C SER A 31 -2.94 -7.63 21.09
N ALA A 32 -1.75 -8.15 21.38
CA ALA A 32 -0.62 -7.32 21.84
C ALA A 32 0.05 -6.50 20.73
N LEU A 33 0.05 -6.97 19.47
CA LEU A 33 0.83 -6.35 18.40
C LEU A 33 0.02 -5.35 17.58
N LYS A 34 -1.28 -5.65 17.32
CA LYS A 34 -2.17 -4.91 16.41
C LYS A 34 -2.08 -3.39 16.50
N LEU A 35 -2.04 -2.84 17.72
CA LEU A 35 -2.05 -1.39 17.97
C LEU A 35 -0.66 -0.79 18.17
N LYS A 36 0.38 -1.62 18.32
CA LYS A 36 1.73 -1.22 18.74
C LYS A 36 2.78 -1.43 17.66
N TRP A 37 2.50 -2.23 16.65
CA TRP A 37 3.38 -2.52 15.53
C TRP A 37 2.88 -1.78 14.30
N VAL A 38 3.77 -1.02 13.68
CA VAL A 38 3.44 -0.23 12.50
C VAL A 38 4.32 -0.66 11.34
N PHE A 39 3.69 -1.23 10.32
CA PHE A 39 4.33 -1.77 9.13
C PHE A 39 4.84 -0.67 8.20
N LYS A 40 6.07 -0.85 7.71
CA LYS A 40 6.75 0.10 6.84
C LYS A 40 7.64 -0.59 5.79
N GLY A 41 8.45 0.20 5.10
CA GLY A 41 9.44 -0.32 4.14
C GLY A 41 8.86 -0.72 2.78
N GLY A 42 9.67 -1.41 1.98
CA GLY A 42 9.34 -1.74 0.59
C GLY A 42 8.19 -2.74 0.45
N THR A 43 8.09 -3.69 1.38
CA THR A 43 7.00 -4.68 1.37
C THR A 43 5.66 -4.04 1.74
N CYS A 44 5.66 -3.00 2.60
CA CYS A 44 4.47 -2.20 2.88
C CYS A 44 3.99 -1.46 1.63
N LEU A 45 4.90 -0.82 0.90
CA LEU A 45 4.57 -0.18 -0.38
C LEU A 45 3.97 -1.17 -1.37
N LYS A 46 4.59 -2.34 -1.54
CA LYS A 46 4.09 -3.35 -2.46
C LYS A 46 2.71 -3.90 -2.08
N LYS A 47 2.54 -4.26 -0.80
CA LYS A 47 1.32 -4.95 -0.37
C LYS A 47 0.15 -4.01 -0.08
N CYS A 48 0.41 -2.75 0.27
CA CYS A 48 -0.65 -1.83 0.71
C CYS A 48 -0.96 -0.72 -0.29
N PHE A 49 -0.03 -0.39 -1.20
CA PHE A 49 -0.16 0.78 -2.08
C PHE A 49 -0.01 0.46 -3.57
N PHE A 50 0.96 -0.39 -3.94
CA PHE A 50 1.34 -0.62 -5.34
C PHE A 50 1.62 -2.07 -5.67
N GLU A 51 0.85 -2.63 -6.58
CA GLU A 51 1.10 -3.97 -7.09
C GLU A 51 2.38 -4.07 -7.94
N THR A 52 2.52 -3.15 -8.89
CA THR A 52 3.59 -3.12 -9.91
C THR A 52 4.96 -2.72 -9.35
N TYR A 53 5.08 -2.73 -8.03
CA TYR A 53 6.30 -2.44 -7.30
C TYR A 53 7.26 -3.62 -7.31
N ARG A 54 8.56 -3.32 -7.13
CA ARG A 54 9.59 -4.35 -6.98
C ARG A 54 9.25 -5.32 -5.84
N PHE A 55 9.64 -6.58 -6.00
CA PHE A 55 9.47 -7.59 -4.96
C PHE A 55 10.36 -7.25 -3.77
N SER A 56 9.78 -7.38 -2.58
CA SER A 56 10.46 -7.23 -1.32
C SER A 56 9.99 -8.36 -0.41
N GLU A 57 10.94 -8.95 0.29
CA GLU A 57 10.76 -10.22 0.97
C GLU A 57 10.86 -10.11 2.50
N ASP A 58 11.23 -8.92 2.97
CA ASP A 58 11.45 -8.60 4.38
C ASP A 58 10.26 -7.82 4.94
N LEU A 59 9.97 -7.97 6.22
CA LEU A 59 8.94 -7.17 6.90
C LEU A 59 9.58 -6.18 7.87
N ASP A 60 9.45 -4.90 7.58
CA ASP A 60 9.96 -3.82 8.43
C ASP A 60 8.86 -3.26 9.34
N PHE A 61 9.13 -3.16 10.64
CA PHE A 61 8.21 -2.59 11.60
C PHE A 61 8.87 -1.54 12.47
N THR A 62 8.14 -0.46 12.72
CA THR A 62 8.39 0.41 13.86
C THR A 62 7.45 0.03 14.99
N VAL A 63 7.98 -0.16 16.19
CA VAL A 63 7.20 -0.49 17.39
C VAL A 63 7.06 0.72 18.29
N ILE A 64 5.85 0.95 18.76
CA ILE A 64 5.51 2.08 19.66
C ILE A 64 5.85 1.74 21.12
N ASP A 65 5.88 0.44 21.45
CA ASP A 65 6.20 -0.05 22.79
C ASP A 65 7.57 -0.73 22.78
N SER A 66 8.56 -0.10 23.40
CA SER A 66 9.93 -0.62 23.51
C SER A 66 9.99 -1.97 24.22
N GLU A 67 9.01 -2.34 25.04
CA GLU A 67 8.98 -3.67 25.66
C GLU A 67 8.81 -4.79 24.63
N HIS A 68 8.31 -4.47 23.43
CA HIS A 68 8.09 -5.42 22.34
C HIS A 68 9.38 -5.79 21.59
N ILE A 69 10.52 -5.17 21.87
CA ILE A 69 11.82 -5.58 21.30
C ILE A 69 12.50 -6.69 22.12
N ARG A 70 11.92 -7.09 23.27
CA ARG A 70 12.47 -8.16 24.10
C ARG A 70 12.30 -9.52 23.43
N GLU A 71 13.40 -10.26 23.32
CA GLU A 71 13.42 -11.59 22.68
C GLU A 71 12.37 -12.56 23.24
N ALA A 72 12.20 -12.61 24.56
CA ALA A 72 11.22 -13.48 25.20
C ALA A 72 9.77 -13.14 24.83
N PHE A 73 9.45 -11.84 24.71
CA PHE A 73 8.13 -11.40 24.28
C PHE A 73 7.89 -11.79 22.81
N LEU A 74 8.87 -11.50 21.95
CA LEU A 74 8.80 -11.80 20.52
C LEU A 74 8.62 -13.30 20.25
N LYS A 75 9.38 -14.15 20.93
CA LYS A 75 9.26 -15.61 20.80
C LYS A 75 7.86 -16.11 21.18
N ASN A 76 7.29 -15.62 22.28
CA ASN A 76 5.95 -16.01 22.71
C ASN A 76 4.88 -15.54 21.71
N ALA A 77 4.91 -14.26 21.34
CA ALA A 77 3.95 -13.70 20.39
C ALA A 77 4.00 -14.41 19.02
N PHE A 78 5.19 -14.69 18.50
CA PHE A 78 5.33 -15.38 17.21
C PHE A 78 5.03 -16.88 17.28
N ALA A 79 5.13 -17.52 18.45
CA ALA A 79 4.61 -18.88 18.63
C ALA A 79 3.07 -18.91 18.58
N GLU A 80 2.41 -17.93 19.19
CA GLU A 80 0.95 -17.77 19.10
C GLU A 80 0.50 -17.46 17.65
N ILE A 81 1.22 -16.59 16.96
CA ILE A 81 0.97 -16.28 15.54
C ILE A 81 1.19 -17.53 14.66
N ALA A 82 2.25 -18.30 14.90
CA ALA A 82 2.53 -19.53 14.16
C ALA A 82 1.37 -20.53 14.27
N ALA A 83 0.86 -20.75 15.49
CA ALA A 83 -0.29 -21.62 15.71
C ALA A 83 -1.55 -21.07 15.00
N TRP A 84 -1.82 -19.77 15.10
CA TRP A 84 -2.95 -19.14 14.44
C TRP A 84 -2.88 -19.26 12.91
N VAL A 85 -1.72 -18.98 12.31
CA VAL A 85 -1.50 -19.08 10.87
C VAL A 85 -1.71 -20.52 10.39
N TYR A 86 -1.23 -21.51 11.13
CA TYR A 86 -1.48 -22.93 10.82
C TYR A 86 -2.98 -23.24 10.82
N ASP A 87 -3.72 -22.79 11.83
CA ASP A 87 -5.17 -23.02 11.93
C ASP A 87 -5.96 -22.34 10.80
N GLN A 88 -5.50 -21.20 10.29
CA GLN A 88 -6.19 -20.48 9.21
C GLN A 88 -5.94 -21.08 7.83
N CYS A 89 -4.69 -21.42 7.50
CA CYS A 89 -4.32 -21.76 6.12
C CYS A 89 -3.33 -22.93 5.99
N GLY A 90 -2.96 -23.58 7.09
CA GLY A 90 -2.09 -24.76 7.10
C GLY A 90 -0.62 -24.50 6.82
N ILE A 91 -0.17 -23.23 6.80
CA ILE A 91 1.26 -22.91 6.75
C ILE A 91 1.89 -23.31 8.09
N GLU A 92 2.91 -24.16 8.05
CA GLU A 92 3.64 -24.53 9.27
C GLU A 92 4.79 -23.56 9.50
N ILE A 93 4.87 -22.99 10.70
CA ILE A 93 6.02 -22.20 11.17
C ILE A 93 6.59 -22.93 12.39
N PRO A 94 7.64 -23.74 12.24
CA PRO A 94 8.19 -24.51 13.35
C PRO A 94 8.74 -23.59 14.43
N THR A 95 8.19 -23.64 15.64
CA THR A 95 8.52 -22.67 16.71
C THR A 95 9.98 -22.71 17.14
N ASP A 96 10.66 -23.84 16.96
CA ASP A 96 12.10 -24.03 17.24
C ASP A 96 13.02 -23.34 16.21
N THR A 97 12.48 -22.99 15.04
CA THR A 97 13.18 -22.25 13.98
C THR A 97 12.99 -20.73 14.08
N ILE A 98 12.07 -20.25 14.92
CA ILE A 98 11.86 -18.81 15.16
C ILE A 98 13.08 -18.25 15.90
N ARG A 99 13.80 -17.34 15.24
CA ARG A 99 14.97 -16.65 15.80
C ARG A 99 14.72 -15.15 15.85
N PHE A 100 15.11 -14.54 16.96
CA PHE A 100 15.17 -13.09 17.12
C PHE A 100 16.54 -12.74 17.68
N GLU A 101 17.24 -11.86 16.97
CA GLU A 101 18.56 -11.38 17.33
C GLU A 101 18.46 -9.90 17.69
N VAL A 102 18.56 -9.59 18.98
CA VAL A 102 18.54 -8.22 19.48
C VAL A 102 19.96 -7.67 19.40
N TYR A 103 20.13 -6.54 18.73
CA TYR A 103 21.42 -5.87 18.60
C TYR A 103 21.28 -4.37 18.90
N GLU A 104 22.38 -3.74 19.28
CA GLU A 104 22.46 -2.30 19.50
C GLU A 104 22.79 -1.62 18.16
N ASN A 105 21.98 -0.64 17.78
CA ASN A 105 22.19 0.15 16.59
C ASN A 105 23.27 1.24 16.83
N PRO A 106 23.78 1.92 15.78
CA PRO A 106 24.82 2.94 15.95
C PRO A 106 24.44 4.14 16.85
N ARG A 107 23.16 4.30 17.20
CA ARG A 107 22.65 5.34 18.10
C ARG A 107 22.44 4.85 19.54
N GLY A 108 22.89 3.64 19.86
CA GLY A 108 22.79 3.05 21.18
C GLY A 108 21.38 2.57 21.55
N ARG A 109 20.53 2.29 20.56
CA ARG A 109 19.16 1.79 20.74
C ARG A 109 19.06 0.36 20.25
N HIS A 110 18.17 -0.41 20.86
CA HIS A 110 17.98 -1.81 20.46
C HIS A 110 17.18 -1.89 19.15
N SER A 111 17.57 -2.82 18.29
CA SER A 111 16.80 -3.23 17.12
C SER A 111 16.85 -4.75 17.06
N VAL A 112 15.90 -5.35 16.34
CA VAL A 112 15.76 -6.80 16.29
C VAL A 112 15.69 -7.26 14.86
N GLU A 113 16.56 -8.22 14.52
CA GLU A 113 16.42 -9.02 13.31
C GLU A 113 15.71 -10.34 13.66
N GLY A 114 14.51 -10.53 13.12
CA GLY A 114 13.74 -11.77 13.20
C GLY A 114 13.95 -12.64 11.97
N ARG A 115 14.00 -13.96 12.16
CA ARG A 115 14.04 -14.95 11.07
C ARG A 115 12.99 -16.01 11.35
N ILE A 116 12.04 -16.14 10.44
CA ILE A 116 10.89 -17.04 10.54
C ILE A 116 10.94 -18.01 9.37
N GLU A 117 11.32 -19.26 9.64
CA GLU A 117 11.27 -20.32 8.66
C GLU A 117 9.85 -20.89 8.56
N TYR A 118 9.46 -21.33 7.37
CA TYR A 118 8.11 -21.83 7.13
C TYR A 118 8.10 -23.01 6.16
N ARG A 119 7.05 -23.83 6.25
CA ARG A 119 6.69 -24.84 5.26
C ARG A 119 5.40 -24.39 4.56
N GLY A 120 5.56 -23.91 3.34
CA GLY A 120 4.46 -23.43 2.51
C GLY A 120 3.80 -24.53 1.67
N PRO A 121 2.77 -24.18 0.87
CA PRO A 121 2.04 -25.11 0.02
C PRO A 121 2.88 -25.89 -1.00
N MET A 122 4.04 -25.36 -1.42
CA MET A 122 4.96 -26.07 -2.32
C MET A 122 5.72 -27.20 -1.65
N GLN A 123 5.67 -27.28 -0.31
CA GLN A 123 6.25 -28.40 0.46
C GLN A 123 7.72 -28.64 0.09
N GLN A 124 8.51 -27.56 0.03
CA GLN A 124 9.91 -27.63 -0.37
C GLN A 124 10.69 -28.62 0.50
N ARG A 125 11.50 -29.47 -0.14
CA ARG A 125 12.37 -30.45 0.51
C ARG A 125 13.75 -29.83 0.74
N GLY A 126 14.30 -29.98 1.94
CA GLY A 126 15.62 -29.43 2.30
C GLY A 126 15.51 -28.29 3.31
N SER A 127 16.34 -27.26 3.15
CA SER A 127 16.29 -26.04 3.98
C SER A 127 14.98 -25.31 3.77
N LEU A 128 14.31 -24.93 4.87
CA LEU A 128 13.07 -24.17 4.79
C LEU A 128 13.34 -22.75 4.28
N PRO A 129 12.46 -22.20 3.43
CA PRO A 129 12.48 -20.78 3.13
C PRO A 129 12.21 -19.97 4.40
N ARG A 130 12.68 -18.72 4.41
CA ARG A 130 12.56 -17.83 5.57
C ARG A 130 12.05 -16.44 5.18
N ILE A 131 11.28 -15.85 6.09
CA ILE A 131 10.92 -14.44 6.10
C ILE A 131 11.80 -13.74 7.14
N LYS A 132 12.41 -12.63 6.73
CA LYS A 132 13.15 -11.77 7.64
C LYS A 132 12.23 -10.67 8.16
N LEU A 133 12.38 -10.32 9.44
CA LEU A 133 11.74 -9.18 10.06
C LEU A 133 12.79 -8.23 10.58
N ASP A 134 12.63 -6.94 10.31
CA ASP A 134 13.43 -5.87 10.92
C ASP A 134 12.51 -5.05 11.81
N ILE A 135 12.78 -5.04 13.12
CA ILE A 135 11.94 -4.42 14.13
C ILE A 135 12.76 -3.35 14.86
N THR A 136 12.23 -2.15 14.98
CA THR A 136 12.92 -1.06 15.67
C THR A 136 11.96 -0.18 16.46
N ASP A 137 12.35 0.24 17.65
CA ASP A 137 11.69 1.32 18.40
C ASP A 137 12.42 2.68 18.21
N ASP A 138 13.51 2.68 17.44
CA ASP A 138 14.36 3.84 17.20
C ASP A 138 14.03 4.52 15.87
N GLU A 139 12.76 4.84 15.66
CA GLU A 139 12.29 5.59 14.50
C GLU A 139 11.20 6.58 14.90
N ALA A 140 11.24 7.77 14.30
CA ALA A 140 10.18 8.76 14.50
C ALA A 140 8.96 8.35 13.67
N LEU A 141 7.88 7.99 14.36
CA LEU A 141 6.55 7.88 13.79
C LEU A 141 5.88 9.26 13.85
N VAL A 142 5.82 9.95 12.71
CA VAL A 142 5.43 11.36 12.64
C VAL A 142 3.94 11.53 12.35
N LEU A 143 3.40 10.71 11.46
CA LEU A 143 1.98 10.71 11.10
C LEU A 143 1.25 9.60 11.86
N GLU A 144 -0.06 9.77 12.03
CA GLU A 144 -0.89 8.71 12.63
C GLU A 144 -0.92 7.51 11.68
N PRO A 145 -0.61 6.29 12.17
CA PRO A 145 -0.70 5.11 11.34
C PRO A 145 -2.10 4.84 10.81
N ILE A 146 -2.15 4.41 9.57
CA ILE A 146 -3.39 4.03 8.89
C ILE A 146 -3.55 2.51 8.90
N VAL A 147 -4.78 2.03 8.75
CA VAL A 147 -5.04 0.61 8.49
C VAL A 147 -5.25 0.47 6.99
N CYS A 148 -4.38 -0.31 6.35
CA CYS A 148 -4.46 -0.61 4.93
C CYS A 148 -4.95 -2.04 4.71
N GLU A 149 -5.70 -2.23 3.62
CA GLU A 149 -5.89 -3.57 3.05
C GLU A 149 -4.55 -4.07 2.50
N VAL A 150 -4.20 -5.29 2.86
CA VAL A 150 -3.02 -5.99 2.38
C VAL A 150 -3.44 -6.80 1.17
N HIS A 151 -2.85 -6.49 0.02
CA HIS A 151 -3.07 -7.23 -1.20
C HIS A 151 -2.69 -8.71 -1.01
N HIS A 152 -3.70 -9.57 -1.10
CA HIS A 152 -3.58 -11.01 -0.97
C HIS A 152 -4.51 -11.69 -2.00
N PRO A 153 -4.08 -11.77 -3.27
CA PRO A 153 -4.90 -12.18 -4.42
C PRO A 153 -5.04 -13.71 -4.52
N TYR A 154 -5.04 -14.40 -3.39
CA TYR A 154 -5.07 -15.86 -3.32
C TYR A 154 -6.48 -16.33 -2.97
N SER A 155 -6.84 -17.52 -3.47
CA SER A 155 -8.22 -18.03 -3.40
C SER A 155 -8.73 -18.29 -1.99
N ASP A 156 -7.83 -18.42 -1.03
CA ASP A 156 -8.07 -18.65 0.39
C ASP A 156 -8.06 -17.36 1.22
N SER A 157 -8.02 -16.19 0.57
CA SER A 157 -8.12 -14.89 1.25
C SER A 157 -9.38 -14.83 2.13
N PRO A 158 -9.29 -14.35 3.40
CA PRO A 158 -10.44 -14.18 4.27
C PRO A 158 -11.52 -13.28 3.66
N SER A 159 -12.79 -13.49 4.05
CA SER A 159 -13.92 -12.71 3.51
C SER A 159 -13.84 -11.22 3.79
N GLU A 160 -13.24 -10.86 4.92
CA GLU A 160 -12.96 -9.52 5.41
C GLU A 160 -11.64 -8.95 4.87
N GLY A 161 -10.92 -9.73 4.06
CA GLY A 161 -9.58 -9.40 3.57
C GLY A 161 -8.50 -9.50 4.65
N ILE A 162 -7.28 -9.16 4.27
CA ILE A 162 -6.15 -9.02 5.19
C ILE A 162 -5.89 -7.54 5.41
N GLN A 163 -5.58 -7.16 6.65
CA GLN A 163 -5.30 -5.77 7.02
C GLN A 163 -3.97 -5.68 7.76
N ALA A 164 -3.33 -4.51 7.68
CA ALA A 164 -2.15 -4.16 8.45
C ALA A 164 -2.21 -2.70 8.92
N ARG A 165 -1.65 -2.43 10.11
CA ARG A 165 -1.43 -1.06 10.60
C ARG A 165 -0.12 -0.59 10.01
N CYS A 166 -0.16 0.44 9.17
CA CYS A 166 0.93 0.85 8.31
C CYS A 166 1.26 2.34 8.47
N TYR A 167 2.45 2.72 8.02
CA TYR A 167 2.79 4.11 7.80
C TYR A 167 1.85 4.71 6.75
N ALA A 168 1.48 5.98 6.93
CA ALA A 168 0.83 6.74 5.86
C ALA A 168 1.76 6.87 4.65
N TYR A 169 1.17 7.07 3.47
CA TYR A 169 1.92 7.16 2.21
C TYR A 169 3.01 8.23 2.26
N GLU A 170 2.66 9.42 2.75
CA GLU A 170 3.56 10.56 2.87
C GLU A 170 4.73 10.27 3.82
N GLU A 171 4.49 9.45 4.85
CA GLU A 171 5.55 9.07 5.79
C GLU A 171 6.50 8.04 5.19
N LEU A 172 6.00 7.08 4.41
CA LEU A 172 6.84 6.15 3.64
C LEU A 172 7.70 6.90 2.63
N PHE A 173 7.13 7.89 1.94
CA PHE A 173 7.85 8.69 0.96
C PHE A 173 8.95 9.53 1.62
N ALA A 174 8.62 10.23 2.70
CA ALA A 174 9.61 10.95 3.50
C ALA A 174 10.72 10.03 4.01
N GLU A 175 10.38 8.84 4.53
CA GLU A 175 11.38 7.89 5.01
C GLU A 175 12.28 7.35 3.90
N LYS A 176 11.76 7.17 2.68
CA LYS A 176 12.54 6.75 1.53
C LYS A 176 13.50 7.81 1.02
N ILE A 177 13.07 9.07 0.98
CA ILE A 177 13.96 10.20 0.66
C ILE A 177 15.09 10.30 1.70
N ARG A 178 14.76 10.18 2.99
CA ARG A 178 15.77 10.15 4.06
C ARG A 178 16.75 8.98 3.91
N ALA A 179 16.24 7.77 3.70
CA ALA A 179 17.06 6.56 3.59
C ALA A 179 17.99 6.62 2.36
N LEU A 180 17.51 7.16 1.24
CA LEU A 180 18.32 7.42 0.05
C LEU A 180 19.51 8.30 0.40
N ALA A 181 19.31 9.39 1.16
CA ALA A 181 20.39 10.29 1.53
C ALA A 181 21.36 9.75 2.59
N GLU A 182 20.89 8.86 3.48
CA GLU A 182 21.71 8.25 4.52
C GLU A 182 22.62 7.13 3.98
N ARG A 183 22.08 6.30 3.09
CA ARG A 183 22.65 4.99 2.75
C ARG A 183 22.98 4.83 1.27
N GLU A 184 22.38 5.68 0.43
CA GLU A 184 22.59 5.73 -1.02
C GLU A 184 22.52 4.34 -1.66
N ARG A 185 21.40 3.66 -1.44
CA ARG A 185 21.15 2.33 -2.00
C ARG A 185 20.28 2.39 -3.25
N PRO A 186 20.56 1.57 -4.29
CA PRO A 186 19.75 1.45 -5.51
C PRO A 186 18.26 1.30 -5.26
N ARG A 187 17.88 0.49 -4.25
CA ARG A 187 16.48 0.27 -3.89
C ARG A 187 15.80 1.54 -3.43
N ASP A 188 16.47 2.40 -2.66
CA ASP A 188 15.88 3.63 -2.18
C ASP A 188 15.72 4.66 -3.32
N LEU A 189 16.65 4.69 -4.29
CA LEU A 189 16.50 5.50 -5.50
C LEU A 189 15.30 5.02 -6.34
N TYR A 190 15.23 3.71 -6.60
CA TYR A 190 14.08 3.11 -7.30
C TYR A 190 12.76 3.47 -6.62
N ASP A 191 12.74 3.34 -5.29
CA ASP A 191 11.55 3.56 -4.48
C ASP A 191 11.11 5.03 -4.51
N VAL A 192 12.04 5.98 -4.32
CA VAL A 192 11.76 7.43 -4.35
C VAL A 192 11.18 7.87 -5.69
N ILE A 193 11.78 7.43 -6.81
CA ILE A 193 11.29 7.78 -8.15
C ILE A 193 9.91 7.15 -8.39
N HIS A 194 9.68 5.90 -8.00
CA HIS A 194 8.35 5.29 -8.14
C HIS A 194 7.27 6.02 -7.33
N LEU A 195 7.58 6.39 -6.08
CA LEU A 195 6.66 7.13 -5.23
C LEU A 195 6.33 8.52 -5.82
N TYR A 196 7.28 9.14 -6.49
CA TYR A 196 7.06 10.38 -7.22
C TYR A 196 6.18 10.18 -8.47
N ARG A 197 6.43 9.13 -9.26
CA ARG A 197 5.70 8.82 -10.51
C ARG A 197 4.24 8.47 -10.29
N HIS A 198 3.89 7.88 -9.15
CA HIS A 198 2.50 7.50 -8.83
C HIS A 198 1.65 8.71 -8.37
N GLY A 199 1.47 9.67 -9.29
CA GLY A 199 0.71 10.90 -9.08
C GLY A 199 -0.79 10.72 -8.82
N ASP A 200 -1.37 9.54 -9.11
CA ASP A 200 -2.78 9.22 -8.82
C ASP A 200 -3.10 9.27 -7.32
N ILE A 201 -2.10 9.03 -6.46
CA ILE A 201 -2.23 9.17 -4.99
C ILE A 201 -2.32 10.66 -4.60
N ASN A 202 -1.77 11.55 -5.43
CA ASN A 202 -1.63 12.98 -5.21
C ASN A 202 -1.18 13.28 -3.75
N PRO A 203 0.03 12.81 -3.36
CA PRO A 203 0.52 12.99 -1.99
C PRO A 203 0.53 14.47 -1.60
N ASP A 204 0.19 14.76 -0.35
CA ASP A 204 0.36 16.12 0.17
C ASP A 204 1.86 16.43 0.29
N ARG A 205 2.40 17.09 -0.73
CA ARG A 205 3.80 17.56 -0.81
C ARG A 205 4.23 18.27 0.48
N SER A 206 3.36 19.11 1.05
CA SER A 206 3.70 19.87 2.26
C SER A 206 3.85 18.92 3.45
N LEU A 207 2.96 17.93 3.55
CA LEU A 207 3.02 16.89 4.58
C LEU A 207 4.27 16.02 4.43
N VAL A 208 4.62 15.61 3.21
CA VAL A 208 5.87 14.87 2.91
C VAL A 208 7.08 15.68 3.37
N ALA A 209 7.17 16.96 2.99
CA ALA A 209 8.29 17.82 3.35
C ALA A 209 8.42 18.02 4.87
N THR A 210 7.32 18.28 5.58
CA THR A 210 7.35 18.43 7.05
C THR A 210 7.68 17.13 7.76
N THR A 211 7.24 16.00 7.21
CA THR A 211 7.53 14.67 7.75
C THR A 211 9.00 14.29 7.55
N LEU A 212 9.55 14.58 6.37
CA LEU A 212 10.96 14.39 6.08
C LEU A 212 11.83 15.19 7.04
N ASP A 213 11.52 16.48 7.23
CA ASP A 213 12.24 17.34 8.18
C ASP A 213 12.21 16.78 9.60
N ALA A 214 11.04 16.34 10.09
CA ALA A 214 10.92 15.74 11.41
C ALA A 214 11.76 14.45 11.55
N LYS A 215 11.76 13.58 10.54
CA LYS A 215 12.57 12.35 10.53
C LYS A 215 14.07 12.63 10.44
N CYS A 216 14.50 13.56 9.60
CA CYS A 216 15.89 14.00 9.50
C CYS A 216 16.39 14.56 10.84
N ARG A 217 15.60 15.44 11.49
CA ARG A 217 15.91 15.96 12.84
C ARG A 217 16.03 14.87 13.88
N PHE A 218 15.14 13.87 13.86
CA PHE A 218 15.23 12.73 14.79
C PHE A 218 16.53 11.94 14.63
N LYS A 219 17.01 11.77 13.39
CA LYS A 219 18.24 11.05 13.06
C LYS A 219 19.50 11.91 13.17
N GLY A 220 19.36 13.22 13.33
CA GLY A 220 20.47 14.16 13.44
C GLY A 220 21.18 14.41 12.11
N ILE A 221 20.45 14.34 11.01
CA ILE A 221 20.97 14.63 9.66
C ILE A 221 20.24 15.82 9.06
N ASP A 222 20.88 16.48 8.09
CA ASP A 222 20.26 17.55 7.33
C ASP A 222 19.19 17.01 6.36
N VAL A 223 18.23 17.85 6.00
CA VAL A 223 17.26 17.52 4.96
C VAL A 223 17.99 17.44 3.62
N PRO A 224 17.87 16.31 2.89
CA PRO A 224 18.61 16.12 1.65
C PRO A 224 18.15 17.08 0.54
N THR A 225 19.10 17.44 -0.31
CA THR A 225 18.90 18.25 -1.52
C THR A 225 19.60 17.56 -2.69
N VAL A 226 19.23 17.91 -3.93
CA VAL A 226 19.89 17.39 -5.14
C VAL A 226 21.41 17.58 -5.08
N LEU A 227 21.86 18.76 -4.64
CA LEU A 227 23.28 19.09 -4.54
C LEU A 227 24.03 18.18 -3.55
N LEU A 228 23.36 17.69 -2.51
CA LEU A 228 23.97 16.75 -1.56
C LEU A 228 24.18 15.36 -2.17
N LEU A 229 23.39 14.99 -3.19
CA LEU A 229 23.46 13.68 -3.86
C LEU A 229 24.34 13.72 -5.12
N GLU A 230 24.41 14.84 -5.83
CA GLU A 230 25.23 14.96 -7.05
C GLU A 230 26.73 15.11 -6.79
N ASN A 231 27.12 15.71 -5.67
CA ASN A 231 28.52 16.04 -5.35
C ASN A 231 29.29 14.89 -4.68
N LYS A 232 28.74 13.67 -4.75
CA LYS A 232 29.14 12.53 -3.96
C LYS A 232 29.72 11.40 -4.85
N PRO A 233 30.92 10.84 -4.57
CA PRO A 233 31.44 9.67 -5.28
C PRO A 233 30.48 8.45 -5.30
N GLU A 234 29.53 8.44 -4.39
CA GLU A 234 28.51 7.42 -4.18
C GLU A 234 27.56 7.20 -5.37
N ARG A 235 27.44 8.15 -6.33
CA ARG A 235 26.74 7.87 -7.60
C ARG A 235 27.34 6.65 -8.31
N VAL A 236 28.67 6.54 -8.33
CA VAL A 236 29.38 5.44 -8.99
C VAL A 236 29.07 4.11 -8.28
N GLU A 237 28.98 4.13 -6.95
CA GLU A 237 28.62 2.96 -6.16
C GLU A 237 27.15 2.55 -6.43
N LEU A 238 26.23 3.50 -6.39
CA LEU A 238 24.81 3.31 -6.73
C LEU A 238 24.63 2.66 -8.10
N GLU A 239 25.32 3.18 -9.13
CA GLU A 239 25.24 2.66 -10.48
C GLU A 239 25.82 1.24 -10.56
N SER A 240 26.98 1.00 -9.91
CA SER A 240 27.64 -0.30 -9.90
C SER A 240 26.80 -1.39 -9.23
N GLU A 241 26.05 -1.05 -8.18
CA GLU A 241 25.20 -1.96 -7.42
C GLU A 241 23.76 -2.04 -7.94
N TRP A 242 23.39 -1.22 -8.95
CA TRP A 242 22.03 -1.17 -9.49
C TRP A 242 21.52 -2.54 -9.92
N VAL A 243 22.32 -3.25 -10.72
CA VAL A 243 21.99 -4.59 -11.21
C VAL A 243 21.96 -5.61 -10.07
N ASN A 244 23.01 -5.61 -9.23
CA ASN A 244 23.17 -6.58 -8.14
C ASN A 244 21.99 -6.54 -7.16
N MET A 245 21.51 -5.35 -6.82
CA MET A 245 20.50 -5.16 -5.78
C MET A 245 19.05 -5.24 -6.28
N LEU A 246 18.78 -4.99 -7.57
CA LEU A 246 17.41 -4.88 -8.10
C LEU A 246 17.03 -5.92 -9.17
N ALA A 247 17.98 -6.48 -9.92
CA ALA A 247 17.65 -7.34 -11.07
C ALA A 247 16.82 -8.59 -10.69
N HIS A 248 17.01 -9.12 -9.48
CA HIS A 248 16.26 -10.27 -8.98
C HIS A 248 14.89 -9.91 -8.38
N GLN A 249 14.62 -8.61 -8.19
CA GLN A 249 13.38 -8.08 -7.59
C GLN A 249 12.41 -7.54 -8.64
N LEU A 250 12.81 -7.49 -9.90
CA LEU A 250 12.08 -6.87 -11.00
C LEU A 250 11.98 -7.86 -12.18
N PRO A 251 10.85 -7.90 -12.90
CA PRO A 251 10.75 -8.66 -14.15
C PRO A 251 11.78 -8.21 -15.20
N VAL A 252 11.96 -6.91 -15.34
CA VAL A 252 12.99 -6.27 -16.17
C VAL A 252 13.54 -5.08 -15.39
N LEU A 253 14.86 -4.97 -15.30
CA LEU A 253 15.52 -3.87 -14.63
C LEU A 253 15.56 -2.63 -15.54
N PRO A 254 14.94 -1.50 -15.15
CA PRO A 254 15.07 -0.26 -15.90
C PRO A 254 16.52 0.28 -15.87
N PRO A 255 16.94 1.04 -16.90
CA PRO A 255 18.26 1.68 -16.91
C PRO A 255 18.44 2.64 -15.72
N PHE A 256 19.62 2.62 -15.09
CA PHE A 256 19.97 3.49 -13.97
C PHE A 256 19.79 4.99 -14.30
N ASP A 257 20.31 5.42 -15.45
CA ASP A 257 20.30 6.82 -15.87
C ASP A 257 18.89 7.41 -15.93
N GLN A 258 17.89 6.60 -16.28
CA GLN A 258 16.48 7.02 -16.31
C GLN A 258 16.01 7.49 -14.93
N PHE A 259 16.41 6.79 -13.86
CA PHE A 259 16.02 7.10 -12.49
C PHE A 259 16.85 8.27 -11.94
N TRP A 260 18.14 8.28 -12.25
CA TRP A 260 19.04 9.33 -11.81
C TRP A 260 18.65 10.70 -12.39
N GLN A 261 18.31 10.78 -13.68
CA GLN A 261 17.94 12.03 -14.35
C GLN A 261 16.59 12.61 -13.88
N GLU A 262 15.72 11.78 -13.30
CA GLU A 262 14.42 12.22 -12.78
C GLU A 262 14.51 12.71 -11.33
N LEU A 263 15.55 12.31 -10.59
CA LEU A 263 15.73 12.67 -9.19
C LEU A 263 15.68 14.18 -8.91
N PRO A 264 16.28 15.07 -9.74
CA PRO A 264 16.14 16.52 -9.54
C PRO A 264 14.70 17.02 -9.54
N GLN A 265 13.81 16.38 -10.31
CA GLN A 265 12.40 16.75 -10.39
C GLN A 265 11.66 16.42 -9.08
N VAL A 266 12.03 15.33 -8.42
CA VAL A 266 11.49 14.96 -7.09
C VAL A 266 11.79 16.04 -6.06
N PHE A 267 13.03 16.52 -6.03
CA PHE A 267 13.44 17.55 -5.08
C PHE A 267 12.87 18.93 -5.41
N ALA A 268 12.79 19.30 -6.70
CA ALA A 268 12.12 20.53 -7.13
C ALA A 268 10.63 20.52 -6.77
N TRP A 269 9.97 19.35 -6.90
CA TRP A 269 8.62 19.15 -6.42
C TRP A 269 8.54 19.30 -4.90
N LEU A 270 9.43 18.65 -4.15
CA LEU A 270 9.45 18.68 -2.69
C LEU A 270 9.64 20.10 -2.14
N SER A 271 10.56 20.88 -2.72
CA SER A 271 10.80 22.29 -2.36
C SER A 271 9.65 23.23 -2.77
N GLY A 272 8.76 22.78 -3.66
CA GLY A 272 7.66 23.58 -4.20
C GLY A 272 8.08 24.50 -5.35
N GLU A 273 9.29 24.32 -5.89
CA GLU A 273 9.78 25.03 -7.09
C GLU A 273 9.12 24.52 -8.37
N ALA A 274 8.69 23.26 -8.38
CA ALA A 274 7.89 22.66 -9.44
C ALA A 274 6.54 22.22 -8.89
N ALA A 275 5.45 22.54 -9.61
CA ALA A 275 4.19 21.84 -9.40
C ALA A 275 4.38 20.35 -9.76
N THR A 276 3.61 19.46 -9.12
CA THR A 276 3.47 18.08 -9.62
C THR A 276 3.16 18.17 -11.11
N ILE A 277 3.86 17.39 -11.95
CA ILE A 277 3.62 17.42 -13.40
C ILE A 277 2.14 17.06 -13.61
N GLU A 278 1.29 18.05 -13.88
CA GLU A 278 -0.08 17.83 -14.33
C GLU A 278 0.02 17.17 -15.70
N SER A 279 0.15 15.85 -15.69
CA SER A 279 0.24 15.07 -16.91
C SER A 279 -1.08 15.19 -17.65
N THR A 280 -1.00 15.48 -18.95
CA THR A 280 -2.20 15.60 -19.79
C THR A 280 -2.90 14.23 -19.79
N PRO A 281 -4.18 14.13 -19.41
CA PRO A 281 -4.92 12.88 -19.43
C PRO A 281 -4.85 12.24 -20.81
N TYR A 282 -4.90 10.91 -20.86
CA TYR A 282 -4.84 10.24 -22.13
C TYR A 282 -6.13 10.52 -22.94
N PRO A 283 -6.05 10.87 -24.23
CA PRO A 283 -7.23 11.23 -25.02
C PRO A 283 -8.28 10.10 -25.06
N ALA A 284 -9.52 10.42 -24.72
CA ALA A 284 -10.64 9.48 -24.84
C ALA A 284 -11.13 9.34 -26.27
N GLN A 285 -11.51 8.12 -26.67
CA GLN A 285 -12.16 7.87 -27.96
C GLN A 285 -13.67 7.67 -27.82
N ALA A 286 -14.40 7.95 -28.90
CA ALA A 286 -15.84 7.76 -28.97
C ALA A 286 -16.20 6.27 -28.79
N GLY A 287 -17.09 5.97 -27.83
CA GLY A 287 -17.54 4.60 -27.54
C GLY A 287 -16.91 3.97 -26.30
N GLU A 288 -15.97 4.66 -25.64
CA GLU A 288 -15.42 4.26 -24.34
C GLU A 288 -16.38 4.55 -23.18
N ASP A 289 -16.33 3.71 -22.15
CA ASP A 289 -16.97 3.94 -20.87
C ASP A 289 -16.01 4.74 -19.97
N LEU A 290 -16.25 6.05 -19.88
CA LEU A 290 -15.43 6.98 -19.10
C LEU A 290 -15.57 6.79 -17.58
N ALA A 291 -16.61 6.08 -17.12
CA ALA A 291 -16.80 5.77 -15.70
C ALA A 291 -15.98 4.55 -15.27
N TRP A 292 -15.60 3.69 -16.21
CA TRP A 292 -14.77 2.52 -15.91
C TRP A 292 -13.31 2.93 -15.66
N ARG A 293 -12.68 2.26 -14.70
CA ARG A 293 -11.25 2.36 -14.40
C ARG A 293 -10.68 0.95 -14.26
N PRO A 294 -9.42 0.73 -14.63
CA PRO A 294 -8.75 -0.51 -14.31
C PRO A 294 -8.72 -0.72 -12.77
N PRO A 295 -8.82 -1.96 -12.30
CA PRO A 295 -8.63 -2.26 -10.89
C PRO A 295 -7.22 -1.88 -10.45
N SER A 296 -7.09 -1.47 -9.19
CA SER A 296 -5.80 -1.12 -8.56
C SER A 296 -4.89 -2.32 -8.36
N TRP A 297 -5.49 -3.50 -8.23
CA TRP A 297 -4.83 -4.77 -7.97
C TRP A 297 -5.12 -5.74 -9.11
N ALA A 298 -4.20 -6.66 -9.39
CA ALA A 298 -4.40 -7.66 -10.41
C ALA A 298 -5.50 -8.57 -9.91
N GLN A 299 -6.33 -8.90 -10.87
CA GLN A 299 -7.30 -9.94 -10.72
C GLN A 299 -7.08 -10.90 -11.88
N PRO A 300 -7.53 -12.16 -11.76
CA PRO A 300 -7.60 -13.05 -12.91
C PRO A 300 -8.49 -12.38 -13.97
N TRP A 301 -7.87 -11.76 -14.97
CA TRP A 301 -8.59 -11.01 -16.01
C TRP A 301 -9.45 -11.92 -16.90
N GLY A 302 -9.32 -13.25 -16.74
CA GLY A 302 -9.93 -14.26 -17.60
C GLY A 302 -9.35 -14.24 -19.02
N GLN A 303 -8.24 -13.54 -19.22
CA GLN A 303 -7.56 -13.38 -20.52
C GLN A 303 -6.26 -14.17 -20.53
N LYS A 304 -5.82 -14.57 -21.73
CA LYS A 304 -4.61 -15.40 -21.91
C LYS A 304 -3.29 -14.64 -21.65
N ILE A 305 -3.34 -13.36 -21.32
CA ILE A 305 -2.22 -12.42 -21.49
C ILE A 305 -1.89 -11.75 -20.16
N PRO A 306 -0.61 -11.65 -19.82
CA PRO A 306 -0.18 -11.00 -18.58
C PRO A 306 -0.28 -9.48 -18.72
N LEU A 307 -1.46 -8.90 -18.47
CA LEU A 307 -1.64 -7.43 -18.39
C LEU A 307 -0.68 -6.79 -17.37
N GLU A 308 -0.28 -7.55 -16.35
CA GLU A 308 0.66 -7.10 -15.32
C GLU A 308 2.06 -6.80 -15.87
N VAL A 309 2.48 -7.49 -16.93
CA VAL A 309 3.73 -7.16 -17.64
C VAL A 309 3.63 -5.77 -18.27
N ILE A 310 2.46 -5.42 -18.83
CA ILE A 310 2.23 -4.10 -19.45
C ILE A 310 2.11 -3.02 -18.38
N ARG A 311 1.41 -3.28 -17.28
CA ARG A 311 1.29 -2.36 -16.14
C ARG A 311 2.65 -2.11 -15.48
N PHE A 312 3.47 -3.16 -15.32
CA PHE A 312 4.85 -3.04 -14.86
C PHE A 312 5.69 -2.13 -15.76
N ALA A 313 5.65 -2.35 -17.08
CA ALA A 313 6.36 -1.50 -18.03
C ALA A 313 5.91 -0.04 -17.93
N ALA A 314 4.59 0.17 -17.84
CA ALA A 314 4.01 1.51 -17.72
C ALA A 314 4.46 2.22 -16.43
N ALA A 315 4.42 1.56 -15.27
CA ALA A 315 4.92 2.12 -13.99
C ALA A 315 6.41 2.52 -14.06
N ASN A 316 7.19 1.73 -14.81
CA ASN A 316 8.63 1.95 -14.96
C ASN A 316 9.00 2.83 -16.17
N HIS A 317 8.02 3.34 -16.92
CA HIS A 317 8.21 4.05 -18.20
C HIS A 317 9.09 3.27 -19.20
N LEU A 318 8.85 1.98 -19.34
CA LEU A 318 9.52 1.08 -20.28
C LEU A 318 8.60 0.75 -21.45
N CYS A 319 9.19 0.59 -22.64
CA CYS A 319 8.48 0.13 -23.81
C CYS A 319 8.12 -1.36 -23.69
N VAL A 320 7.02 -1.75 -24.34
CA VAL A 320 6.57 -3.13 -24.46
C VAL A 320 6.69 -3.57 -25.92
N ASP A 321 7.30 -4.73 -26.16
CA ASP A 321 7.17 -5.41 -27.44
C ASP A 321 5.85 -6.19 -27.46
N LEU A 322 4.94 -5.75 -28.33
CA LEU A 322 3.57 -6.24 -28.41
C LEU A 322 3.36 -7.07 -29.68
N ALA A 323 3.08 -8.35 -29.49
CA ALA A 323 2.65 -9.24 -30.56
C ALA A 323 1.14 -9.05 -30.80
N TYR A 324 0.77 -8.53 -31.96
CA TYR A 324 -0.62 -8.23 -32.31
C TYR A 324 -0.86 -8.46 -33.80
N GLN A 325 -1.85 -9.27 -34.15
CA GLN A 325 -2.20 -9.59 -35.55
C GLN A 325 -0.98 -10.07 -36.36
N ARG A 326 -0.21 -11.02 -35.82
CA ARG A 326 1.01 -11.58 -36.44
C ARG A 326 2.11 -10.56 -36.74
N SER A 327 2.11 -9.42 -36.04
CA SER A 327 3.15 -8.38 -36.15
C SER A 327 3.67 -8.03 -34.76
N GLN A 328 4.98 -7.79 -34.65
CA GLN A 328 5.61 -7.24 -33.44
C GLN A 328 5.66 -5.72 -33.53
N ARG A 329 5.45 -5.04 -32.41
CA ARG A 329 5.38 -3.58 -32.34
C ARG A 329 5.91 -3.11 -31.00
N LEU A 330 6.94 -2.27 -31.04
CA LEU A 330 7.41 -1.58 -29.85
C LEU A 330 6.47 -0.41 -29.52
N ILE A 331 5.88 -0.43 -28.32
CA ILE A 331 4.89 0.53 -27.87
C ILE A 331 5.24 1.14 -26.51
N GLU A 332 4.81 2.38 -26.30
CA GLU A 332 4.75 3.09 -25.03
C GLU A 332 3.33 2.91 -24.46
N PRO A 333 3.13 2.11 -23.40
CA PRO A 333 1.79 1.84 -22.86
C PRO A 333 1.32 2.99 -21.95
N TYR A 334 0.09 3.47 -22.14
CA TYR A 334 -0.44 4.62 -21.37
C TYR A 334 -1.72 4.33 -20.61
N SER A 335 -2.75 3.76 -21.23
CA SER A 335 -4.08 3.66 -20.60
C SER A 335 -4.77 2.34 -20.93
N LEU A 336 -5.53 1.79 -19.97
CA LEU A 336 -6.44 0.67 -20.18
C LEU A 336 -7.86 1.17 -20.02
N ARG A 337 -8.69 0.95 -21.04
CA ARG A 337 -10.07 1.42 -21.09
C ARG A 337 -11.02 0.31 -21.46
N ARG A 338 -12.30 0.51 -21.15
CA ARG A 338 -13.37 -0.41 -21.52
C ARG A 338 -14.33 0.26 -22.49
N THR A 339 -14.68 -0.43 -23.57
CA THR A 339 -15.74 0.03 -24.48
C THR A 339 -17.11 -0.21 -23.87
N LYS A 340 -18.13 0.49 -24.36
CA LYS A 340 -19.54 0.25 -23.97
C LYS A 340 -19.99 -1.18 -24.23
N ASP A 341 -19.41 -1.84 -25.24
CA ASP A 341 -19.65 -3.26 -25.55
C ASP A 341 -18.85 -4.22 -24.66
N GLY A 342 -18.12 -3.70 -23.68
CA GLY A 342 -17.43 -4.47 -22.66
C GLY A 342 -16.01 -4.92 -23.00
N ASN A 343 -15.47 -4.57 -24.17
CA ASN A 343 -14.11 -4.96 -24.60
C ASN A 343 -13.06 -4.08 -23.92
N LEU A 344 -11.91 -4.65 -23.57
CA LEU A 344 -10.77 -3.88 -23.06
C LEU A 344 -9.88 -3.38 -24.22
N LEU A 345 -9.48 -2.11 -24.14
CA LEU A 345 -8.59 -1.43 -25.07
C LEU A 345 -7.33 -0.96 -24.33
N LEU A 346 -6.17 -1.44 -24.78
CA LEU A 346 -4.88 -0.88 -24.42
C LEU A 346 -4.56 0.28 -25.36
N HIS A 347 -4.49 1.48 -24.82
CA HIS A 347 -4.00 2.64 -25.54
C HIS A 347 -2.51 2.81 -25.36
N ALA A 348 -1.82 2.99 -26.49
CA ALA A 348 -0.38 3.10 -26.52
C ALA A 348 0.10 3.97 -27.69
N ILE A 349 1.31 4.48 -27.59
CA ILE A 349 1.99 5.16 -28.69
C ILE A 349 2.99 4.20 -29.31
N ARG A 350 3.08 4.13 -30.63
CA ARG A 350 4.17 3.39 -31.30
C ARG A 350 5.48 4.14 -31.11
N HIS A 351 6.47 3.49 -30.48
CA HIS A 351 7.72 4.14 -30.11
C HIS A 351 8.46 4.77 -31.30
N ALA A 352 8.56 4.04 -32.42
CA ALA A 352 9.29 4.52 -33.60
C ALA A 352 8.59 5.67 -34.36
N SER A 353 7.24 5.68 -34.41
CA SER A 353 6.47 6.59 -35.26
C SER A 353 5.76 7.71 -34.50
N GLY A 354 5.61 7.60 -33.17
CA GLY A 354 4.83 8.53 -32.36
C GLY A 354 3.31 8.46 -32.56
N GLU A 355 2.81 7.53 -33.39
CA GLU A 355 1.39 7.34 -33.64
C GLU A 355 0.63 6.72 -32.45
N HIS A 356 -0.50 7.33 -32.10
CA HIS A 356 -1.48 6.74 -31.19
C HIS A 356 -2.14 5.50 -31.80
N ARG A 357 -2.25 4.41 -31.02
CA ARG A 357 -2.99 3.20 -31.38
C ARG A 357 -3.76 2.65 -30.16
N ALA A 358 -4.92 2.06 -30.43
CA ALA A 358 -5.69 1.28 -29.48
C ALA A 358 -5.67 -0.20 -29.89
N TYR A 359 -5.39 -1.08 -28.94
CA TYR A 359 -5.26 -2.51 -29.14
C TYR A 359 -6.31 -3.24 -28.30
N ARG A 360 -7.09 -4.13 -28.94
CA ARG A 360 -8.02 -4.98 -28.22
C ARG A 360 -7.26 -6.01 -27.40
N VAL A 361 -7.43 -6.01 -26.08
CA VAL A 361 -6.62 -6.88 -25.21
C VAL A 361 -6.84 -8.36 -25.53
N ASP A 362 -8.07 -8.75 -25.88
CA ASP A 362 -8.41 -10.12 -26.26
C ASP A 362 -7.80 -10.59 -27.59
N GLN A 363 -7.23 -9.67 -28.38
CA GLN A 363 -6.55 -9.95 -29.65
C GLN A 363 -5.03 -9.86 -29.57
N ILE A 364 -4.47 -9.50 -28.40
CA ILE A 364 -3.02 -9.51 -28.20
C ILE A 364 -2.56 -10.99 -28.21
N GLU A 365 -1.47 -11.26 -28.93
CA GLU A 365 -0.91 -12.61 -29.09
C GLU A 365 0.21 -12.87 -28.07
N GLY A 366 0.82 -11.81 -27.55
CA GLY A 366 1.90 -11.83 -26.57
C GLY A 366 2.40 -10.41 -26.24
N ALA A 367 3.04 -10.26 -25.08
CA ALA A 367 3.65 -9.00 -24.65
C ALA A 367 4.90 -9.28 -23.82
N SER A 368 5.96 -8.50 -24.02
CA SER A 368 7.20 -8.56 -23.24
C SER A 368 7.72 -7.16 -22.95
N VAL A 369 8.14 -6.92 -21.70
CA VAL A 369 8.79 -5.66 -21.30
C VAL A 369 10.19 -5.62 -21.90
N THR A 370 10.58 -4.43 -22.38
CA THR A 370 11.94 -4.15 -22.86
C THR A 370 12.70 -3.31 -21.85
N ASP A 371 14.02 -3.18 -22.02
CA ASP A 371 14.87 -2.24 -21.28
C ASP A 371 14.91 -0.84 -21.92
N ILE A 372 14.10 -0.60 -22.96
CA ILE A 372 14.05 0.67 -23.69
C ILE A 372 13.12 1.64 -22.96
N PRO A 373 13.63 2.72 -22.36
CA PRO A 373 12.80 3.69 -21.65
C PRO A 373 12.07 4.63 -22.63
N PHE A 374 10.98 5.24 -22.17
CA PHE A 374 10.35 6.36 -22.83
C PHE A 374 10.06 7.49 -21.84
N ILE A 375 9.89 8.71 -22.34
CA ILE A 375 9.44 9.85 -21.54
C ILE A 375 7.94 10.03 -21.78
N PRO A 376 7.09 9.85 -20.76
CA PRO A 376 5.64 9.96 -20.93
C PRO A 376 5.22 11.33 -21.48
N LYS A 377 4.41 11.31 -22.54
CA LYS A 377 3.78 12.51 -23.11
C LYS A 377 2.39 12.79 -22.51
N TYR A 378 1.81 11.77 -21.90
CA TYR A 378 0.48 11.76 -21.28
C TYR A 378 0.57 11.06 -19.92
N ALA A 379 -0.48 11.22 -19.12
CA ALA A 379 -0.65 10.48 -17.88
C ALA A 379 -0.62 8.96 -18.13
N ILE A 380 0.09 8.23 -17.25
CA ILE A 380 0.04 6.76 -17.23
C ILE A 380 -1.17 6.34 -16.38
N GLU A 381 -2.25 5.93 -17.05
CA GLU A 381 -3.54 5.53 -16.47
C GLU A 381 -3.66 3.99 -16.35
N LEU A 382 -2.54 3.26 -16.34
CA LEU A 382 -2.47 1.79 -16.28
C LEU A 382 -2.26 1.23 -14.87
N THR A 383 -1.79 2.08 -13.95
CA THR A 383 -1.29 1.68 -12.64
C THR A 383 -1.98 2.45 -11.53
N PRO A 384 -3.33 2.36 -11.41
CA PRO A 384 -4.03 3.06 -10.35
C PRO A 384 -3.56 2.53 -8.99
N ALA A 385 -3.35 3.45 -8.04
CA ALA A 385 -3.00 3.10 -6.67
C ALA A 385 -4.10 2.29 -5.98
N GLY A 386 -3.70 1.48 -4.99
CA GLY A 386 -4.61 0.73 -4.11
C GLY A 386 -5.71 1.59 -3.47
N PRO A 387 -6.76 0.97 -2.90
CA PRO A 387 -7.86 1.70 -2.25
C PRO A 387 -7.32 2.58 -1.11
N LEU A 388 -7.25 3.88 -1.36
CA LEU A 388 -6.92 4.88 -0.36
C LEU A 388 -8.22 5.39 0.26
N HIS A 389 -8.49 4.98 1.50
CA HIS A 389 -9.56 5.59 2.29
C HIS A 389 -9.06 6.90 2.89
N ALA A 390 -9.10 7.99 2.11
CA ALA A 390 -8.88 9.33 2.63
C ALA A 390 -10.23 9.97 2.99
N PRO A 391 -10.50 10.37 4.25
CA PRO A 391 -11.67 11.18 4.55
C PRO A 391 -11.53 12.53 3.84
N SER A 392 -12.63 12.98 3.22
CA SER A 392 -12.74 14.28 2.57
C SER A 392 -12.34 15.41 3.53
N THR A 393 -11.17 16.03 3.30
CA THR A 393 -10.81 17.31 3.89
C THR A 393 -11.42 18.42 3.05
N GLN A 394 -12.66 18.82 3.38
CA GLN A 394 -13.19 20.09 2.89
C GLN A 394 -12.31 21.23 3.42
N ARG A 395 -11.49 21.82 2.54
CA ARG A 395 -10.81 23.09 2.79
C ARG A 395 -11.86 24.20 2.89
N THR A 396 -12.27 24.56 4.10
CA THR A 396 -13.00 25.82 4.33
C THR A 396 -12.03 26.98 4.22
N SER A 397 -11.99 27.64 3.06
CA SER A 397 -11.37 28.95 2.91
C SER A 397 -12.10 29.96 3.79
N HIS A 398 -11.44 30.44 4.84
CA HIS A 398 -11.92 31.58 5.62
C HIS A 398 -11.44 32.86 4.94
N SER A 399 -12.37 33.61 4.36
CA SER A 399 -12.22 35.05 4.10
C SER A 399 -13.20 35.81 4.99
N PRO A 400 -12.79 36.89 5.68
CA PRO A 400 -13.65 37.63 6.58
C PRO A 400 -14.50 38.64 5.80
N GLY A 401 -15.83 38.53 5.86
CA GLY A 401 -16.72 39.49 5.18
C GLY A 401 -18.20 39.39 5.58
N ARG A 402 -18.59 40.27 6.53
CA ARG A 402 -19.92 40.86 6.86
C ARG A 402 -21.20 39.97 6.98
N PRO A 403 -22.06 40.24 7.99
CA PRO A 403 -23.26 39.45 8.23
C PRO A 403 -24.42 39.92 7.34
N LEU A 404 -25.10 38.98 6.69
CA LEU A 404 -26.44 39.18 6.16
C LEU A 404 -27.37 38.09 6.69
N SER A 405 -28.51 38.57 7.17
CA SER A 405 -29.58 37.86 7.86
C SER A 405 -30.32 36.84 6.98
N GLY A 406 -30.63 35.69 7.57
CA GLY A 406 -31.90 34.97 7.37
C GLY A 406 -31.91 33.87 6.31
N ARG A 407 -32.04 32.60 6.77
CA ARG A 407 -33.06 31.61 6.32
C ARG A 407 -32.93 30.30 7.13
N GLY A 408 -34.05 29.59 7.24
CA GLY A 408 -34.37 28.56 8.25
C GLY A 408 -33.53 27.27 8.26
N PRO A 409 -33.76 26.37 9.23
CA PRO A 409 -32.89 25.23 9.46
C PRO A 409 -33.18 24.11 8.45
N VAL A 410 -32.16 23.76 7.65
CA VAL A 410 -32.13 22.52 6.88
C VAL A 410 -31.64 21.42 7.82
N ARG A 411 -32.46 20.38 8.04
CA ARG A 411 -32.07 19.17 8.78
C ARG A 411 -30.98 18.44 8.00
N SER A 412 -29.75 18.43 8.50
CA SER A 412 -28.74 17.46 8.05
C SER A 412 -29.01 16.12 8.72
N ILE A 413 -29.10 15.07 7.90
CA ILE A 413 -29.13 13.69 8.35
C ILE A 413 -27.69 13.33 8.69
N LYS A 414 -27.37 13.21 9.99
CA LYS A 414 -26.09 12.65 10.43
C LYS A 414 -26.13 11.13 10.26
N SER A 415 -25.30 10.60 9.38
CA SER A 415 -24.95 9.18 9.39
C SER A 415 -24.04 8.93 10.60
N HIS A 416 -24.56 8.23 11.60
CA HIS A 416 -23.78 7.80 12.77
C HIS A 416 -23.09 6.47 12.45
N HIS A 417 -21.76 6.44 12.55
CA HIS A 417 -20.96 5.21 12.57
C HIS A 417 -20.43 5.03 13.98
N GLY A 418 -21.09 4.16 14.75
CA GLY A 418 -20.75 3.82 16.13
C GLY A 418 -21.67 2.74 16.68
N PRO A 419 -21.25 1.98 17.70
CA PRO A 419 -22.05 0.91 18.26
C PRO A 419 -23.35 1.44 18.88
N LEU A 420 -24.46 0.81 18.52
CA LEU A 420 -25.78 1.04 19.07
C LEU A 420 -26.08 0.00 20.15
N TYR A 421 -26.19 0.44 21.39
CA TYR A 421 -26.46 -0.39 22.56
C TYR A 421 -27.97 -0.58 22.74
N VAL A 422 -28.45 -1.81 22.67
CA VAL A 422 -29.86 -2.15 22.89
C VAL A 422 -30.06 -2.47 24.37
N ILE A 423 -30.78 -1.58 25.07
CA ILE A 423 -31.07 -1.66 26.50
C ILE A 423 -32.51 -2.12 26.70
N GLU A 424 -32.72 -3.15 27.52
CA GLU A 424 -34.04 -3.64 27.88
C GLU A 424 -34.44 -3.19 29.29
N CYS A 425 -35.61 -2.58 29.44
CA CYS A 425 -36.12 -2.12 30.73
C CYS A 425 -36.45 -3.31 31.65
N TYR A 426 -35.91 -3.29 32.88
CA TYR A 426 -36.17 -4.34 33.88
C TYR A 426 -37.65 -4.49 34.27
N ALA A 427 -38.45 -3.42 34.18
CA ALA A 427 -39.83 -3.42 34.65
C ALA A 427 -40.84 -3.88 33.60
N CYS A 428 -40.61 -3.59 32.32
CA CYS A 428 -41.60 -3.85 31.26
C CYS A 428 -41.04 -4.58 30.03
N GLY A 429 -39.75 -4.92 30.01
CA GLY A 429 -39.13 -5.64 28.89
C GLY A 429 -39.13 -4.87 27.57
N LYS A 430 -39.27 -3.53 27.61
CA LYS A 430 -39.23 -2.67 26.42
C LYS A 430 -37.78 -2.30 26.11
N ARG A 431 -37.45 -2.36 24.82
CA ARG A 431 -36.08 -2.17 24.30
C ARG A 431 -35.89 -0.75 23.80
N PHE A 432 -34.72 -0.20 24.07
CA PHE A 432 -34.28 1.15 23.72
C PHE A 432 -32.90 1.07 23.10
N THR A 433 -32.63 1.87 22.08
CA THR A 433 -31.33 1.89 21.42
C THR A 433 -30.60 3.16 21.80
N HIS A 434 -29.40 3.04 22.37
CA HIS A 434 -28.57 4.15 22.79
C HIS A 434 -27.27 4.19 21.99
N GLU A 435 -26.82 5.38 21.62
CA GLU A 435 -25.52 5.61 20.95
C GLU A 435 -24.31 5.56 21.90
N LYS A 436 -24.57 5.59 23.21
CA LYS A 436 -23.55 5.50 24.27
C LYS A 436 -23.95 4.42 25.25
N TYR A 437 -22.97 3.73 25.82
CA TYR A 437 -23.19 2.69 26.83
C TYR A 437 -23.77 3.32 28.11
N ASN A 438 -25.10 3.33 28.22
CA ASN A 438 -25.83 3.93 29.34
C ASN A 438 -27.12 3.14 29.60
N MET A 439 -27.34 2.74 30.84
CA MET A 439 -28.49 1.92 31.26
C MET A 439 -29.70 2.74 31.73
N LYS A 440 -29.61 4.08 31.80
CA LYS A 440 -30.71 4.95 32.24
C LYS A 440 -31.75 5.14 31.14
N LEU A 441 -33.02 4.96 31.49
CA LEU A 441 -34.16 5.10 30.60
C LEU A 441 -35.02 6.31 30.97
N SER A 442 -35.41 7.09 29.97
CA SER A 442 -36.40 8.15 30.12
C SER A 442 -37.78 7.60 30.49
N LYS A 443 -38.67 8.48 30.98
CA LYS A 443 -40.08 8.13 31.20
C LYS A 443 -40.67 7.57 29.90
N HIS A 444 -41.20 6.35 29.96
CA HIS A 444 -41.74 5.66 28.79
C HIS A 444 -43.02 4.91 29.16
N LYS A 445 -43.76 4.49 28.14
CA LYS A 445 -44.90 3.59 28.26
C LYS A 445 -44.47 2.16 27.99
N ASP A 446 -45.09 1.19 28.65
CA ASP A 446 -44.88 -0.25 28.42
C ASP A 446 -45.37 -0.69 27.02
N LYS A 447 -45.42 -2.01 26.76
CA LYS A 447 -45.87 -2.56 25.48
C LYS A 447 -47.39 -2.43 25.28
N GLN A 448 -48.15 -2.22 26.36
CA GLN A 448 -49.61 -2.09 26.38
C GLN A 448 -50.08 -0.63 26.42
N GLY A 449 -49.15 0.33 26.49
CA GLY A 449 -49.44 1.77 26.43
C GLY A 449 -49.60 2.45 27.79
N HIS A 450 -49.39 1.76 28.91
CA HIS A 450 -49.46 2.33 30.26
C HIS A 450 -48.12 2.94 30.70
N PRO A 451 -48.12 3.96 31.58
CA PRO A 451 -46.88 4.55 32.08
C PRO A 451 -46.03 3.52 32.84
N CYS A 452 -44.81 3.27 32.37
CA CYS A 452 -43.86 2.39 33.04
C CYS A 452 -43.10 3.15 34.14
N TYR A 453 -42.98 2.57 35.34
CA TYR A 453 -42.20 3.14 36.43
C TYR A 453 -40.69 2.90 36.29
N GLY A 454 -40.27 1.96 35.44
CA GLY A 454 -38.87 1.63 35.19
C GLY A 454 -38.06 2.80 34.64
N ARG A 455 -36.87 3.03 35.23
CA ARG A 455 -35.90 4.08 34.83
C ARG A 455 -34.51 3.54 34.52
N MET A 456 -34.33 2.22 34.63
CA MET A 456 -33.07 1.52 34.40
C MET A 456 -33.36 0.25 33.58
N GLY A 457 -32.37 -0.16 32.79
CA GLY A 457 -32.39 -1.41 32.03
C GLY A 457 -31.05 -2.14 32.10
N HIS A 458 -30.93 -3.19 31.30
CA HIS A 458 -29.67 -3.92 31.06
C HIS A 458 -29.38 -4.01 29.58
N LEU A 459 -28.09 -4.09 29.22
CA LEU A 459 -27.66 -4.35 27.85
C LEU A 459 -28.07 -5.76 27.45
N ILE A 460 -28.73 -5.89 26.31
CA ILE A 460 -29.06 -7.19 25.73
C ILE A 460 -28.36 -7.43 24.38
N ASP A 461 -27.94 -6.38 23.69
CA ASP A 461 -27.31 -6.49 22.37
C ASP A 461 -26.50 -5.21 22.06
N THR A 462 -25.44 -5.33 21.27
CA THR A 462 -24.67 -4.20 20.75
C THR A 462 -24.59 -4.33 19.24
N LYS A 463 -25.32 -3.47 18.54
CA LYS A 463 -25.42 -3.49 17.08
C LYS A 463 -24.38 -2.56 16.47
N TRP A 464 -23.70 -3.03 15.45
CA TRP A 464 -22.77 -2.23 14.67
C TRP A 464 -23.48 -1.87 13.35
N SER A 465 -23.58 -0.58 13.09
CA SER A 465 -24.21 -0.01 11.88
C SER A 465 -23.23 0.11 10.74
#